data_AF-A0A9X4E918-F1
#
_entry.id   AF-A0A9X4E918-F1
#
_cell.length_a   1.000
_cell.length_b   1.000
_cell.length_c   1.000
_cell.angle_alpha   90.00
_cell.angle_beta   90.00
_cell.angle_gamma   90.00
#
_symmetry.space_group_name_H-M   'P 1'
#
loop_
_entity.id
_entity.type
_entity.pdbx_description
1 polymer ?
#
loop_
_entity_poly.entity_id
_entity_poly.type
_entity_poly.pdbx_seq_one_letter_code
_entity_poly.pdbx_strand_id
1 'polypeptide(L)'
;MTIKSTRWLPILGLMLAASASAAGRGHAQRDVESYAIAACLTEQEQPYLKGQGLAWAEVIVQGRGLGPESLGPVRAAVKEALAKGHVPVGFDEAHPMEGKALPVLYCVEIVDKPVVRAAITKAVARIAKDGH
;
A
#
# COMPACT_ATOMS: atom_id res chain seq x y z
N MET A 1 -54.76 39.26 -27.52
CA MET A 1 -53.70 38.39 -28.07
C MET A 1 -52.37 38.94 -27.58
N THR A 2 -51.73 38.25 -26.64
CA THR A 2 -50.60 38.79 -25.87
C THR A 2 -49.44 37.82 -25.93
N ILE A 3 -48.37 38.21 -26.62
CA ILE A 3 -47.13 37.47 -26.78
C ILE A 3 -46.34 37.60 -25.47
N LYS A 4 -46.11 36.49 -24.75
CA LYS A 4 -45.22 36.47 -23.58
C LYS A 4 -43.83 35.97 -23.99
N SER A 5 -42.90 36.92 -23.97
CA SER A 5 -41.45 36.81 -24.08
C SER A 5 -40.86 35.64 -23.27
N THR A 6 -40.26 34.68 -23.95
CA THR A 6 -39.44 33.60 -23.39
C THR A 6 -38.08 34.16 -22.95
N ARG A 7 -37.88 34.34 -21.63
CA ARG A 7 -36.56 34.66 -21.06
C ARG A 7 -35.74 33.38 -20.93
N TRP A 8 -34.68 33.28 -21.73
CA TRP A 8 -33.61 32.31 -21.55
C TRP A 8 -32.77 32.70 -20.32
N LEU A 9 -32.67 31.83 -19.31
CA LEU A 9 -31.59 31.87 -18.33
C LEU A 9 -30.44 30.99 -18.84
N PRO A 10 -29.21 31.50 -19.01
CA PRO A 10 -28.06 30.63 -19.12
C PRO A 10 -27.74 30.10 -17.73
N ILE A 11 -27.93 28.79 -17.54
CA ILE A 11 -27.35 28.04 -16.43
C ILE A 11 -25.85 28.02 -16.71
N LEU A 12 -25.14 29.00 -16.17
CA LEU A 12 -23.68 29.00 -16.16
C LEU A 12 -23.27 27.94 -15.13
N GLY A 13 -23.15 26.70 -15.62
CA GLY A 13 -22.65 25.56 -14.87
C GLY A 13 -21.23 25.84 -14.42
N LEU A 14 -21.07 26.21 -13.16
CA LEU A 14 -19.79 26.25 -12.48
C LEU A 14 -19.31 24.80 -12.32
N MET A 15 -18.65 24.26 -13.35
CA MET A 15 -17.85 23.05 -13.19
C MET A 15 -16.67 23.43 -12.29
N LEU A 16 -16.81 23.23 -10.98
CA LEU A 16 -15.66 22.98 -10.13
C LEU A 16 -14.99 21.71 -10.66
N ALA A 17 -13.95 21.89 -11.47
CA ALA A 17 -12.98 20.85 -11.70
C ALA A 17 -12.34 20.57 -10.34
N ALA A 18 -12.88 19.58 -9.63
CA ALA A 18 -12.19 18.92 -8.54
C ALA A 18 -10.98 18.23 -9.19
N SER A 19 -9.87 18.96 -9.27
CA SER A 19 -8.56 18.38 -9.49
C SER A 19 -8.33 17.45 -8.31
N ALA A 20 -8.75 16.20 -8.45
CA ALA A 20 -8.25 15.12 -7.63
C ALA A 20 -6.76 14.98 -7.97
N SER A 21 -5.94 15.85 -7.40
CA SER A 21 -4.52 15.59 -7.28
C SER A 21 -4.44 14.24 -6.60
N ALA A 22 -4.03 13.20 -7.32
CA ALA A 22 -3.47 12.02 -6.71
C ALA A 22 -2.23 12.52 -5.97
N ALA A 23 -2.44 13.05 -4.76
CA ALA A 23 -1.38 13.51 -3.90
C ALA A 23 -0.48 12.29 -3.73
N GLY A 24 0.72 12.35 -4.33
CA GLY A 24 1.73 11.32 -4.14
C GLY A 24 1.79 11.05 -2.64
N ARG A 25 1.69 9.77 -2.26
CA ARG A 25 1.72 9.38 -0.85
C ARG A 25 2.90 10.10 -0.20
N GLY A 26 2.66 10.76 0.93
CA GLY A 26 3.73 11.40 1.69
C GLY A 26 4.87 10.41 1.91
N HIS A 27 6.12 10.89 1.97
CA HIS A 27 7.30 10.03 2.07
C HIS A 27 7.14 8.96 3.16
N ALA A 28 6.67 9.34 4.35
CA ALA A 28 6.36 8.42 5.44
C ALA A 28 5.36 7.30 5.05
N GLN A 29 4.25 7.64 4.37
CA GLN A 29 3.26 6.64 3.94
C GLN A 29 3.88 5.63 2.97
N ARG A 30 4.64 6.13 1.98
CA ARG A 30 5.31 5.27 1.00
C ARG A 30 6.32 4.34 1.68
N ASP A 31 7.04 4.83 2.68
CA ASP A 31 8.10 4.08 3.36
C ASP A 31 7.55 3.00 4.28
N VAL A 32 6.48 3.33 5.02
CA VAL A 32 5.82 2.36 5.89
C VAL A 32 5.11 1.27 5.07
N GLU A 33 4.48 1.62 3.96
CA GLU A 33 3.92 0.61 3.02
C GLU A 33 5.02 -0.26 2.41
N SER A 34 6.12 0.36 1.95
CA SER A 34 7.28 -0.37 1.41
C SER A 34 7.90 -1.30 2.45
N TYR A 35 7.91 -0.88 3.72
CA TYR A 35 8.40 -1.71 4.82
C TYR A 35 7.48 -2.90 5.07
N ALA A 36 6.16 -2.73 5.01
CA ALA A 36 5.21 -3.84 5.15
C ALA A 36 5.41 -4.90 4.06
N ILE A 37 5.65 -4.47 2.81
CA ILE A 37 5.97 -5.37 1.69
C ILE A 37 7.30 -6.09 1.95
N ALA A 38 8.35 -5.36 2.34
CA ALA A 38 9.66 -5.93 2.66
C ALA A 38 9.58 -6.96 3.80
N ALA A 39 8.84 -6.65 4.87
CA ALA A 39 8.59 -7.55 5.99
C ALA A 39 7.77 -8.78 5.59
N CYS A 40 6.88 -8.67 4.60
CA CYS A 40 6.20 -9.84 4.06
C CYS A 40 7.17 -10.74 3.28
N LEU A 41 8.09 -10.14 2.52
CA LEU A 41 9.09 -10.87 1.73
C LEU A 41 10.06 -11.66 2.62
N THR A 42 10.40 -11.17 3.81
CA THR A 42 11.27 -11.91 4.76
C THR A 42 10.68 -13.23 5.24
N GLU A 43 9.37 -13.42 5.11
CA GLU A 43 8.64 -14.59 5.57
C GLU A 43 8.30 -15.56 4.42
N GLN A 44 8.63 -15.23 3.17
CA GLN A 44 8.36 -16.10 2.00
C GLN A 44 9.32 -17.28 1.96
N GLU A 45 8.90 -18.46 1.51
CA GLU A 45 9.75 -19.66 1.56
C GLU A 45 11.03 -19.56 0.71
N GLN A 46 10.98 -18.83 -0.40
CA GLN A 46 12.08 -18.73 -1.35
C GLN A 46 13.26 -17.91 -0.77
N PRO A 47 14.49 -18.47 -0.68
CA PRO A 47 15.62 -17.80 -0.05
C PRO A 47 15.97 -16.44 -0.67
N TYR A 48 15.86 -16.32 -2.00
CA TYR A 48 16.09 -15.06 -2.70
C TYR A 48 15.11 -13.97 -2.24
N LEU A 49 13.82 -14.29 -2.12
CA LEU A 49 12.80 -13.33 -1.67
C LEU A 49 13.03 -12.92 -0.21
N LYS A 50 13.42 -13.86 0.66
CA LYS A 50 13.78 -13.52 2.05
C LYS A 50 14.94 -12.53 2.10
N GLY A 51 16.01 -12.79 1.34
CA GLY A 51 17.17 -11.91 1.26
C GLY A 51 16.83 -10.52 0.74
N GLN A 52 16.03 -10.45 -0.33
CA GLN A 52 15.55 -9.17 -0.88
C GLN A 52 14.68 -8.40 0.12
N GLY A 53 13.78 -9.08 0.83
CA GLY A 53 12.96 -8.48 1.89
C GLY A 53 13.80 -7.89 3.02
N LEU A 54 14.86 -8.61 3.45
CA LEU A 54 15.74 -8.15 4.51
C LEU A 54 16.50 -6.88 4.10
N ALA A 55 17.19 -6.91 2.96
CA ALA A 55 17.95 -5.77 2.46
C ALA A 55 17.05 -4.55 2.21
N TRP A 56 15.84 -4.76 1.68
CA TRP A 56 14.87 -3.69 1.48
C TRP A 56 14.41 -3.09 2.81
N ALA A 57 14.06 -3.91 3.80
CA ALA A 57 13.65 -3.43 5.12
C ALA A 57 14.77 -2.63 5.80
N GLU A 58 16.03 -3.05 5.66
CA GLU A 58 17.21 -2.34 6.18
C GLU A 58 17.40 -0.96 5.55
N VAL A 59 17.24 -0.83 4.22
CA VAL A 59 17.30 0.47 3.54
C VAL A 59 16.25 1.44 4.09
N ILE A 60 15.07 0.96 4.47
CA ILE A 60 14.02 1.81 5.05
C ILE A 60 14.38 2.19 6.49
N VAL A 61 14.77 1.21 7.32
CA VAL A 61 15.08 1.44 8.73
C VAL A 61 16.29 2.35 8.90
N GLN A 62 17.40 2.02 8.24
CA GLN A 62 18.67 2.73 8.41
C GLN A 62 18.76 3.94 7.46
N GLY A 63 18.47 3.72 6.17
CA GLY A 63 18.65 4.75 5.14
C GLY A 63 17.63 5.89 5.22
N ARG A 64 16.47 5.67 5.84
CA ARG A 64 15.42 6.69 6.01
C ARG A 64 15.17 7.07 7.47
N GLY A 65 15.98 6.53 8.39
CA GLY A 65 15.92 6.86 9.82
C GLY A 65 14.66 6.39 10.55
N LEU A 66 13.89 5.45 9.97
CA LEU A 66 12.70 4.91 10.60
C LEU A 66 13.07 3.80 11.59
N GLY A 67 13.21 4.18 12.86
CA GLY A 67 13.63 3.25 13.91
C GLY A 67 12.71 2.02 14.07
N PRO A 68 13.25 0.90 14.59
CA PRO A 68 12.50 -0.35 14.76
C PRO A 68 11.27 -0.21 15.67
N GLU A 69 11.25 0.76 16.59
CA GLU A 69 10.09 1.02 17.43
C GLU A 69 8.85 1.53 16.65
N SER A 70 9.08 2.32 15.60
CA SER A 70 7.99 2.89 14.79
C SER A 70 7.43 1.86 13.80
N LEU A 71 8.23 0.87 13.41
CA LEU A 71 7.88 -0.13 12.40
C LEU A 71 7.60 -1.54 12.96
N GLY A 72 7.99 -1.82 14.20
CA GLY A 72 7.73 -3.10 14.89
C GLY A 72 6.25 -3.53 14.85
N PRO A 73 5.29 -2.63 15.17
CA PRO A 73 3.86 -2.95 15.06
C PRO A 73 3.42 -3.32 13.64
N VAL A 74 4.03 -2.73 12.59
CA VAL A 74 3.73 -3.06 11.19
C VAL A 74 4.23 -4.46 10.86
N ARG A 75 5.45 -4.81 11.27
CA ARG A 75 5.98 -6.17 11.10
C ARG A 75 5.11 -7.22 11.80
N ALA A 76 4.65 -6.93 13.03
CA ALA A 76 3.77 -7.83 13.77
C ALA A 76 2.42 -8.04 13.05
N ALA A 77 1.81 -6.95 12.56
CA ALA A 77 0.57 -7.03 11.79
C ALA A 77 0.74 -7.81 10.48
N VAL A 78 1.88 -7.66 9.80
CA VAL A 78 2.21 -8.46 8.61
C VAL A 78 2.29 -9.95 8.97
N LYS A 79 2.99 -10.32 10.04
CA LYS A 79 3.07 -11.73 10.50
C LYS A 79 1.69 -12.30 10.82
N GLU A 80 0.84 -11.53 11.47
CA GLU A 80 -0.53 -11.95 11.75
C GLU A 80 -1.34 -12.19 10.47
N ALA A 81 -1.23 -11.27 9.50
CA ALA A 81 -1.91 -11.40 8.21
C ALA A 81 -1.42 -12.61 7.41
N LEU A 82 -0.11 -12.90 7.45
CA LEU A 82 0.50 -14.05 6.80
C LEU A 82 -0.04 -15.37 7.34
N ALA A 83 -0.22 -15.49 8.66
CA ALA A 83 -0.70 -16.72 9.30
C ALA A 83 -2.11 -17.15 8.85
N LYS A 84 -2.89 -16.24 8.26
CA LYS A 84 -4.27 -16.48 7.80
C LYS A 84 -4.41 -16.43 6.28
N GLY A 85 -3.32 -16.17 5.56
CA GLY A 85 -3.36 -15.85 4.15
C GLY A 85 -3.12 -17.04 3.23
N HIS A 86 -3.63 -16.92 2.02
CA HIS A 86 -3.37 -17.85 0.93
C HIS A 86 -2.58 -17.12 -0.16
N VAL A 87 -1.48 -17.71 -0.61
CA VAL A 87 -0.68 -17.16 -1.70
C VAL A 87 -1.44 -17.36 -3.01
N PRO A 88 -1.70 -16.31 -3.79
CA PRO A 88 -2.39 -16.44 -5.06
C PRO A 88 -1.54 -17.24 -6.05
N VAL A 89 -2.24 -18.02 -6.89
CA VAL A 89 -1.64 -18.83 -7.94
C VAL A 89 -2.09 -18.28 -9.29
N GLY A 90 -1.13 -17.99 -10.16
CA GLY A 90 -1.36 -17.58 -11.54
C GLY A 90 -1.13 -18.71 -12.53
N PHE A 91 -1.35 -18.43 -13.81
CA PHE A 91 -1.02 -19.36 -14.88
C PHE A 91 0.50 -19.58 -14.99
N ASP A 92 0.92 -20.82 -15.23
CA ASP A 92 2.30 -21.18 -15.54
C ASP A 92 2.37 -21.83 -16.93
N GLU A 93 3.07 -21.18 -17.87
CA GLU A 93 3.28 -21.73 -19.21
C GLU A 93 4.05 -23.05 -19.18
N ALA A 94 5.00 -23.20 -18.25
CA ALA A 94 5.81 -24.41 -18.15
C ALA A 94 5.05 -25.57 -17.49
N HIS A 95 4.10 -25.26 -16.59
CA HIS A 95 3.29 -26.25 -15.88
C HIS A 95 1.81 -25.84 -15.85
N PRO A 96 1.08 -25.90 -16.99
CA PRO A 96 -0.26 -25.33 -17.12
C PRO A 96 -1.31 -25.86 -16.12
N MET A 97 -1.12 -27.08 -15.61
CA MET A 97 -2.02 -27.73 -14.67
C MET A 97 -1.69 -27.46 -13.19
N GLU A 98 -0.49 -26.96 -12.90
CA GLU A 98 0.00 -26.73 -11.54
C GLU A 98 -0.10 -25.25 -11.15
N GLY A 99 0.08 -24.36 -12.14
CA GLY A 99 0.11 -22.93 -11.92
C GLY A 99 1.36 -22.47 -11.17
N LYS A 100 1.51 -21.15 -11.03
CA LYS A 100 2.67 -20.51 -10.39
C LYS A 100 2.25 -19.71 -9.18
N ALA A 101 2.78 -20.06 -8.01
CA ALA A 101 2.62 -19.24 -6.82
C ALA A 101 3.19 -17.83 -7.05
N LEU A 102 2.46 -16.81 -6.62
CA LEU A 102 2.81 -15.40 -6.80
C LEU A 102 3.08 -14.71 -5.45
N PRO A 103 4.15 -15.09 -4.72
CA PRO A 103 4.46 -14.52 -3.40
C PRO A 103 4.77 -13.02 -3.46
N VAL A 104 5.32 -12.54 -4.58
CA VAL A 104 5.56 -11.09 -4.78
C VAL A 104 4.25 -10.32 -4.86
N LEU A 105 3.27 -10.84 -5.61
CA LEU A 105 1.93 -10.23 -5.68
C LEU A 105 1.29 -10.22 -4.30
N TYR A 106 1.32 -11.36 -3.60
CA TYR A 106 0.77 -11.46 -2.25
C TYR A 106 1.37 -10.42 -1.29
N CYS A 107 2.69 -10.23 -1.34
CA CYS A 107 3.35 -9.24 -0.50
C CYS A 107 3.08 -7.80 -0.92
N VAL A 108 2.86 -7.52 -2.19
CA VAL A 108 2.43 -6.17 -2.62
C VAL A 108 1.02 -5.86 -2.14
N GLU A 109 0.13 -6.84 -2.13
CA GLU A 109 -1.27 -6.69 -1.67
C GLU A 109 -1.40 -6.76 -0.13
N ILE A 110 -0.35 -7.11 0.61
CA ILE A 110 -0.39 -7.24 2.07
C ILE A 110 -0.80 -5.92 2.75
N VAL A 111 -0.48 -4.78 2.13
CA VAL A 111 -0.81 -3.44 2.64
C VAL A 111 -2.30 -3.17 2.69
N ASP A 112 -3.10 -3.91 1.92
CA ASP A 112 -4.55 -3.79 1.87
C ASP A 112 -5.26 -4.68 2.88
N LYS A 113 -4.55 -5.59 3.55
CA LYS A 113 -5.13 -6.38 4.64
C LYS A 113 -5.52 -5.45 5.79
N PRO A 114 -6.74 -5.55 6.35
CA PRO A 114 -7.24 -4.59 7.34
C PRO A 114 -6.31 -4.37 8.54
N VAL A 115 -5.75 -5.46 9.09
CA VAL A 115 -4.82 -5.39 10.23
C VAL A 115 -3.51 -4.66 9.88
N VAL A 116 -3.01 -4.86 8.67
CA VAL A 116 -1.79 -4.23 8.16
C VAL A 116 -2.06 -2.76 7.84
N ARG A 117 -3.16 -2.46 7.15
CA ARG A 117 -3.58 -1.08 6.83
C ARG A 117 -3.76 -0.24 8.11
N ALA A 118 -4.35 -0.82 9.15
CA ALA A 118 -4.49 -0.16 10.44
C ALA A 118 -3.13 0.10 11.11
N ALA A 119 -2.21 -0.86 11.08
CA ALA A 119 -0.86 -0.68 11.62
C ALA A 119 -0.05 0.37 10.85
N ILE A 120 -0.13 0.37 9.51
CA ILE A 120 0.48 1.38 8.63
C ILE A 120 -0.01 2.77 9.01
N THR A 121 -1.34 2.94 9.11
CA THR A 121 -1.95 4.24 9.45
C THR A 121 -1.44 4.77 10.78
N LYS A 122 -1.33 3.90 11.80
CA LYS A 122 -0.80 4.27 13.12
C LYS A 122 0.69 4.63 13.06
N ALA A 123 1.49 3.87 12.34
CA ALA A 123 2.92 4.13 12.19
C ALA A 123 3.18 5.46 11.46
N VAL A 124 2.45 5.74 10.38
CA VAL A 124 2.55 7.00 9.64
C VAL A 124 2.16 8.19 10.51
N ALA A 125 1.08 8.07 11.29
CA ALA A 125 0.68 9.12 12.23
C ALA A 125 1.70 9.36 13.34
N ARG A 126 2.43 8.32 13.77
CA ARG A 126 3.53 8.45 14.75
C ARG A 126 4.73 9.16 14.13
N ILE A 127 5.19 8.69 12.97
CA ILE A 127 6.33 9.28 12.23
C ILE A 127 6.10 10.77 11.96
N ALA A 128 4.89 11.16 11.55
CA ALA A 128 4.55 12.56 11.32
C ALA A 128 4.61 13.44 12.60
N LYS A 129 4.35 12.86 13.78
CA LYS A 129 4.50 13.58 15.06
C LYS A 129 5.96 13.71 15.49
N ASP A 130 6.77 12.72 15.13
CA ASP A 130 8.19 12.65 15.50
C ASP A 130 9.07 13.58 14.61
N GLY A 131 8.48 14.27 13.62
CA GLY A 131 9.15 15.28 12.81
C GLY A 131 9.95 14.73 11.62
N HIS A 132 9.64 13.50 11.20
CA HIS A 132 10.21 12.83 10.03
C HIS A 132 9.40 13.10 8.75
#